data_AF-A0A9D2C6P4-F1
#
_entry.id   AF-A0A9D2C6P4-F1
#
_cell.length_a   1.000
_cell.length_b   1.000
_cell.length_c   1.000
_cell.angle_alpha   90.00
_cell.angle_beta   90.00
_cell.angle_gamma   90.00
#
_symmetry.space_group_name_H-M   'P 1'
#
loop_
_entity.id
_entity.type
_entity.pdbx_description
1 polymer ?
#
loop_
_entity_poly.entity_id
_entity_poly.type
_entity_poly.pdbx_seq_one_letter_code
_entity_poly.pdbx_strand_id
1 'polypeptide(L)' 'MSDRERAMQLLESLPDNKIAYVIGYIQGLAVDRGEAEETEPDEWDLAMIKDAEKESGGPGIPIENLAAELGITL' A
#
# COMPACT_ATOMS: atom_id res chain seq x y z
N MET A 1 25.04 19.34 22.08
CA MET A 1 24.90 18.86 20.70
C MET A 1 23.49 18.36 20.56
N SER A 2 22.73 18.90 19.61
CA SER A 2 21.37 18.46 19.34
C SER A 2 21.36 17.14 18.57
N ASP A 3 20.24 16.41 18.65
CA ASP A 3 20.07 15.18 17.89
C ASP A 3 20.19 15.41 16.38
N ARG A 4 19.78 16.59 15.90
CA ARG A 4 19.93 17.01 14.50
C ARG A 4 21.40 17.15 14.10
N GLU A 5 22.21 17.80 14.94
CA GLU A 5 23.66 17.93 14.70
C GLU A 5 24.36 16.56 14.67
N ARG A 6 23.99 15.68 15.60
CA ARG A 6 24.51 14.30 15.64
C ARG A 6 24.11 13.50 14.40
N ALA A 7 22.88 13.65 13.91
CA ALA A 7 22.42 12.98 12.70
C ALA A 7 23.22 13.41 11.46
N MET A 8 23.50 14.71 11.31
CA MET A 8 24.31 15.22 10.20
C MET A 8 25.74 14.66 10.22
N GLN A 9 26.39 14.61 11.38
CA GLN A 9 27.73 14.03 11.51
C GLN A 9 27.77 12.55 11.13
N LEU A 10 26.72 11.79 11.47
CA LEU A 10 26.63 10.39 11.09
C LEU A 10 26.45 10.22 9.57
N LEU A 11 25.64 11.06 8.94
CA LEU A 11 25.44 11.06 7.48
C LEU A 11 26.75 11.34 6.73
N GLU A 12 27.55 12.30 7.21
CA GLU A 12 28.85 12.64 6.61
C GLU A 12 29.87 11.50 6.68
N SER A 13 29.74 10.60 7.67
CA SER A 13 30.66 9.46 7.83
C SER A 13 30.31 8.24 6.96
N LEU A 14 29.14 8.24 6.30
CA LEU A 14 28.67 7.10 5.55
C LEU A 14 29.25 7.08 4.12
N PRO A 15 29.58 5.89 3.59
CA PRO A 15 29.92 5.76 2.19
C PRO A 15 28.68 5.98 1.30
N ASP A 16 28.87 6.60 0.13
CA ASP A 16 27.80 6.99 -0.81
C ASP A 16 26.82 5.86 -1.14
N ASN A 17 27.31 4.62 -1.26
CA ASN A 17 26.48 3.45 -1.57
C ASN A 17 25.45 3.12 -0.48
N LYS A 18 25.60 3.66 0.73
CA LYS A 18 24.64 3.50 1.84
C LYS A 18 23.70 4.70 1.98
N ILE A 19 24.01 5.84 1.36
CA ILE A 19 23.18 7.05 1.44
C ILE A 19 21.79 6.79 0.84
N ALA A 20 21.68 6.01 -0.24
CA ALA A 20 20.40 5.64 -0.84
C ALA A 20 19.44 4.95 0.15
N TYR A 21 19.96 4.09 1.04
CA TYR A 21 19.15 3.43 2.06
C TYR A 21 18.63 4.41 3.10
N VAL A 22 19.48 5.35 3.52
CA VAL A 22 19.10 6.38 4.51
C VAL A 22 18.09 7.36 3.92
N ILE A 23 18.25 7.75 2.66
CA ILE A 23 17.26 8.54 1.92
C ILE A 23 15.92 7.82 1.91
N GLY A 24 15.88 6.53 1.55
CA GLY A 24 14.64 5.75 1.52
C GLY A 24 13.96 5.66 2.90
N TYR A 25 14.74 5.49 3.97
CA TYR A 25 14.22 5.46 5.33
C TYR A 25 13.64 6.81 5.77
N ILE A 26 14.35 7.91 5.52
CA ILE A 26 13.87 9.26 5.83
C ILE A 26 12.64 9.60 5.00
N GLN A 27 12.61 9.23 3.71
CA GLN A 27 11.44 9.37 2.86
C GLN A 27 10.26 8.57 3.42
N GLY A 28 10.47 7.33 3.88
CA GLY A 28 9.44 6.53 4.52
C GLY A 28 8.89 7.13 5.82
N LEU A 29 9.74 7.81 6.60
CA LEU A 29 9.32 8.55 7.79
C LEU A 29 8.64 9.89 7.47
N ALA A 30 9.05 10.55 6.39
CA ALA A 30 8.52 11.83 5.93
C ALA A 30 7.27 11.70 5.07
N VAL A 31 6.97 10.49 4.57
CA VAL A 31 5.62 10.08 4.23
C VAL A 31 4.88 10.05 5.55
N ASP A 32 4.32 11.21 5.86
CA ASP A 32 3.41 11.45 6.95
C ASP A 32 2.23 10.48 6.81
N ARG A 33 2.39 9.25 7.32
CA ARG A 33 1.27 8.46 7.80
C ARG A 33 0.89 9.02 9.16
N GLY A 34 0.59 10.32 9.22
CA GLY A 34 -0.34 10.83 10.20
C GLY A 34 -1.68 10.23 9.85
N GLU A 35 -1.83 8.93 10.15
CA GLU A 35 -2.92 8.08 9.68
C GLU A 35 -2.94 8.02 8.15
N ALA A 36 -2.77 6.84 7.54
CA ALA A 36 -3.38 6.69 6.23
C ALA A 36 -4.89 6.78 6.50
N GLU A 37 -5.47 7.98 6.50
CA GLU A 37 -6.91 8.15 6.54
C GLU A 37 -7.44 7.26 5.42
N GLU A 38 -8.23 6.24 5.77
CA GLU A 38 -9.11 5.62 4.79
C GLU A 38 -9.89 6.77 4.18
N THR A 39 -9.52 7.15 2.97
CA THR A 39 -10.25 8.16 2.24
C THR A 39 -11.55 7.48 1.85
N GLU A 40 -12.67 8.07 2.27
CA GLU A 40 -14.00 7.58 1.90
C GLU A 40 -14.04 7.39 0.37
N PRO A 41 -14.65 6.30 -0.13
CA PRO A 41 -14.77 6.04 -1.57
C PRO A 41 -15.35 7.26 -2.28
N ASP A 42 -14.72 7.66 -3.38
CA ASP A 42 -15.23 8.76 -4.18
C ASP A 42 -16.42 8.31 -5.05
N GLU A 43 -17.01 9.25 -5.82
CA GLU A 43 -18.17 8.93 -6.67
C GLU A 43 -17.85 7.85 -7.71
N TRP A 44 -16.60 7.77 -8.17
CA TRP A 44 -16.17 6.77 -9.13
C TRP A 44 -16.03 5.40 -8.47
N ASP A 45 -15.46 5.34 -7.27
CA ASP A 45 -15.38 4.11 -6.48
C ASP A 45 -16.78 3.54 -6.18
N LEU A 46 -17.70 4.40 -5.76
CA LEU A 46 -19.10 4.00 -5.50
C LEU A 46 -19.81 3.52 -6.78
N ALA A 47 -19.51 4.12 -7.93
CA ALA A 47 -20.04 3.67 -9.20
C ALA A 47 -19.53 2.28 -9.58
N MET A 48 -18.23 2.02 -9.39
CA MET A 48 -17.61 0.71 -9.63
C MET A 48 -18.21 -0.38 -8.74
N ILE A 49 -18.41 -0.11 -7.45
CA ILE A 49 -19.07 -1.05 -6.53
C ILE A 49 -20.48 -1.36 -7.01
N LYS A 50 -21.26 -0.32 -7.35
CA LYS A 50 -22.64 -0.48 -7.81
C LYS A 50 -22.76 -1.26 -9.13
N ASP A 51 -21.81 -1.07 -10.04
CA ASP A 51 -21.78 -1.82 -11.29
C ASP A 51 -21.37 -3.27 -11.07
N ALA A 52 -20.37 -3.52 -10.21
CA ALA A 52 -19.99 -4.86 -9.79
C ALA A 52 -21.17 -5.60 -9.11
N GLU A 53 -21.96 -4.94 -8.28
CA GLU A 53 -23.16 -5.53 -7.66
C GLU A 53 -24.23 -5.94 -8.69
N LYS A 54 -24.41 -5.14 -9.75
CA LYS A 54 -25.35 -5.49 -10.83
C LYS A 54 -24.85 -6.69 -11.65
N GLU A 55 -23.55 -6.75 -11.91
CA GLU A 55 -22.92 -7.80 -12.72
C GLU A 55 -22.75 -9.11 -11.94
N SER A 56 -22.49 -9.04 -10.63
CA SER A 56 -22.20 -10.20 -9.78
C SER A 56 -23.39 -11.15 -9.58
N GLY A 57 -24.62 -10.76 -9.94
CA GLY A 57 -25.79 -11.65 -9.95
C GLY A 57 -26.21 -12.26 -8.60
N GLY A 58 -25.53 -11.93 -7.50
CA GLY A 58 -25.73 -12.53 -6.18
C GLY A 58 -24.46 -12.57 -5.34
N PRO A 59 -24.51 -13.14 -4.12
CA PRO A 59 -23.31 -13.36 -3.31
C PRO A 59 -22.35 -14.30 -4.05
N GLY A 60 -21.06 -13.99 -3.97
CA GLY A 60 -20.00 -14.75 -4.64
C GLY A 60 -20.06 -16.25 -4.34
N ILE A 61 -19.52 -17.06 -5.24
CA ILE A 61 -19.44 -18.52 -5.08
C ILE A 61 -18.14 -18.92 -4.36
N PRO A 62 -18.14 -20.00 -3.57
CA PRO A 62 -16.91 -20.62 -3.08
C PRO A 62 -15.94 -20.92 -4.22
N ILE A 63 -14.63 -20.76 -3.97
CA ILE A 63 -13.59 -20.93 -5.00
C ILE A 63 -13.57 -22.37 -5.54
N GLU A 64 -13.95 -23.35 -4.72
CA GLU A 64 -14.07 -24.76 -5.10
C GLU A 64 -15.19 -24.96 -6.13
N ASN A 65 -16.31 -24.24 -6.00
CA ASN A 65 -17.42 -24.31 -6.95
C ASN A 65 -17.02 -23.69 -8.30
N LEU A 66 -16.28 -22.58 -8.28
CA LEU A 66 -15.75 -21.95 -9.48
C LEU A 66 -14.73 -22.86 -10.18
N ALA A 67 -13.82 -23.47 -9.42
CA ALA A 67 -12.81 -24.38 -9.94
C ALA A 67 -13.45 -25.61 -10.61
N ALA A 68 -14.52 -26.16 -10.01
CA ALA A 68 -15.29 -27.24 -10.58
C ALA A 68 -15.99 -26.83 -11.90
N GLU A 69 -16.56 -25.63 -11.98
CA GLU A 69 -17.20 -25.11 -13.19
C GLU A 69 -16.19 -24.90 -14.34
N LEU A 70 -15.00 -24.38 -14.02
CA LEU A 70 -13.94 -24.13 -15.00
C LEU A 70 -13.10 -25.36 -15.35
N GLY A 71 -13.32 -26.50 -14.67
CA GLY A 71 -12.54 -27.73 -14.86
C GLY A 71 -11.08 -27.61 -14.41
N ILE A 72 -10.81 -26.74 -13.43
CA ILE A 72 -9.48 -26.49 -12.88
C ILE A 72 -9.35 -27.21 -11.53
N THR A 73 -8.17 -27.77 -11.26
CA THR A 73 -7.85 -28.34 -9.94
C THR A 73 -7.21 -27.26 -9.06
N LEU A 74 -7.74 -27.06 -7.86
CA LEU A 74 -7.17 -26.16 -6.85
C LEU A 74 -6.00 -26.82 -6.09
#